data_AF-A0A4S2KIC5-F1
#
_entry.id   AF-A0A4S2KIC5-F1
#
_cell.length_a   1.000
_cell.length_b   1.000
_cell.length_c   1.000
_cell.angle_alpha   90.00
_cell.angle_beta   90.00
_cell.angle_gamma   90.00
#
_symmetry.space_group_name_H-M   'P 1'
#
loop_
_entity.id
_entity.type
_entity.pdbx_description
1 polymer ?
#
loop_
_entity_poly.entity_id
_entity_poly.type
_entity_poly.pdbx_seq_one_letter_code
_entity_poly.pdbx_strand_id
1 'polypeptide(L)'
;MPGSIDLIVSTAYIGVTIWIAYWLRLYTLFYLDSYPLTRTLVLEFIATAELCGACFELIIIADNWGVWMYALYLFLLTIWWSINWDEASECPYTHMEDVVIHKKPLTVAFLLICAELAGGLIIFKYIQILWAFQFASTHKNRAYGDCTTDLQARTNHL
;
A
#
# COMPACT_ATOMS: atom_id res chain seq x y z
N MET A 1 -5.94 -25.67 -8.48
CA MET A 1 -5.32 -25.01 -7.33
C MET A 1 -4.06 -24.32 -7.83
N PRO A 2 -3.90 -23.02 -7.59
CA PRO A 2 -2.69 -22.31 -7.99
C PRO A 2 -1.46 -22.99 -7.36
N GLY A 3 -0.40 -23.08 -8.14
CA GLY A 3 0.80 -23.80 -7.74
C GLY A 3 1.69 -22.97 -6.82
N SER A 4 2.71 -23.58 -6.22
CA SER A 4 3.70 -22.87 -5.42
C SER A 4 4.41 -21.74 -6.20
N ILE A 5 4.45 -21.83 -7.53
CA ILE A 5 5.01 -20.79 -8.41
C ILE A 5 4.19 -19.49 -8.35
N ASP A 6 2.85 -19.57 -8.34
CA ASP A 6 1.99 -18.38 -8.29
C ASP A 6 2.18 -17.61 -6.96
N LEU A 7 2.38 -18.36 -5.87
CA LEU A 7 2.71 -17.78 -4.57
C LEU A 7 4.06 -17.07 -4.62
N ILE A 8 5.10 -17.72 -5.17
CA ILE A 8 6.44 -17.13 -5.31
C ILE A 8 6.40 -15.83 -6.11
N VAL A 9 5.62 -15.76 -7.20
CA VAL A 9 5.47 -14.54 -8.00
C VAL A 9 4.86 -13.42 -7.16
N SER A 10 3.79 -13.71 -6.42
CA SER A 10 3.13 -12.72 -5.54
C SER A 10 4.08 -12.24 -4.44
N THR A 11 4.83 -13.17 -3.80
CA THR A 11 5.87 -12.85 -2.82
C THR A 11 6.97 -11.98 -3.42
N ALA A 12 7.41 -12.28 -4.65
CA ALA A 12 8.43 -11.51 -5.34
C ALA A 12 7.95 -10.09 -5.67
N TYR A 13 6.69 -9.93 -6.09
CA TYR A 13 6.09 -8.62 -6.34
C TYR A 13 6.01 -7.78 -5.06
N ILE A 14 5.60 -8.38 -3.94
CA ILE A 14 5.66 -7.73 -2.61
C ILE A 14 7.12 -7.32 -2.31
N GLY A 15 8.07 -8.23 -2.44
CA GLY A 15 9.48 -7.98 -2.16
C GLY A 15 10.08 -6.87 -3.01
N VAL A 16 9.78 -6.82 -4.30
CA VAL A 16 10.24 -5.75 -5.21
C VAL A 16 9.60 -4.42 -4.85
N THR A 17 8.31 -4.40 -4.50
CA THR A 17 7.60 -3.19 -4.05
C THR A 17 8.27 -2.61 -2.80
N ILE A 18 8.50 -3.45 -1.79
CA ILE A 18 9.21 -3.08 -0.56
C ILE A 18 10.62 -2.59 -0.86
N TRP A 19 11.36 -3.30 -1.73
CA TRP A 19 12.73 -2.92 -2.07
C TRP A 19 12.81 -1.55 -2.73
N ILE A 20 11.92 -1.25 -3.68
CA ILE A 20 11.82 0.06 -4.33
C ILE A 20 11.49 1.13 -3.29
N ALA A 21 10.47 0.90 -2.46
CA ALA A 21 10.02 1.84 -1.45
C ALA A 21 11.11 2.13 -0.41
N TYR A 22 11.84 1.11 0.03
CA TYR A 22 12.98 1.25 0.94
C TYR A 22 14.09 2.14 0.38
N TRP A 23 14.47 1.95 -0.89
CA TRP A 23 15.47 2.81 -1.52
C TRP A 23 14.95 4.25 -1.70
N LEU A 24 13.71 4.42 -2.14
CA LEU A 24 13.08 5.75 -2.25
C LEU A 24 13.04 6.46 -0.90
N ARG A 25 12.75 5.73 0.18
CA ARG A 25 12.82 6.25 1.56
C ARG A 25 14.23 6.72 1.88
N LEU A 26 15.27 5.91 1.65
CA LEU A 26 16.65 6.31 1.92
C LEU A 26 17.06 7.57 1.14
N TYR A 27 16.70 7.66 -0.14
CA TYR A 27 16.95 8.86 -0.93
C TYR A 27 16.20 10.07 -0.40
N THR A 28 14.95 9.90 0.01
CA THR A 28 14.13 10.96 0.62
C THR A 28 14.76 11.48 1.90
N LEU A 29 15.23 10.58 2.77
CA LEU A 29 15.93 10.94 3.99
C LEU A 29 17.25 11.68 3.73
N PHE A 30 17.99 11.27 2.70
CA PHE A 30 19.28 11.87 2.38
C PHE A 30 19.15 13.26 1.72
N TYR A 31 18.24 13.42 0.76
CA TYR A 31 18.13 14.65 -0.04
C TYR A 31 17.19 15.70 0.55
N LEU A 32 16.18 15.31 1.33
CA LEU A 32 15.18 16.23 1.88
C LEU A 32 15.35 16.53 3.37
N ASP A 33 16.52 16.23 3.95
CA ASP A 33 16.81 16.48 5.36
C ASP A 33 16.60 17.97 5.75
N SER A 34 16.94 18.89 4.85
CA SER A 34 16.76 20.33 5.05
C SER A 34 15.31 20.83 4.92
N TYR A 35 14.37 19.99 4.47
CA TYR A 35 12.98 20.39 4.16
C TYR A 35 11.97 19.46 4.87
N PRO A 36 11.69 19.68 6.16
CA PRO A 36 10.95 18.72 6.99
C PRO A 36 9.54 18.44 6.46
N LEU A 37 8.78 19.46 6.04
CA LEU A 37 7.42 19.25 5.51
C LEU A 37 7.44 18.44 4.20
N THR A 38 8.30 18.80 3.26
CA THR A 38 8.42 18.08 1.98
C THR A 38 8.88 16.65 2.21
N ARG A 39 9.83 16.43 3.13
CA ARG A 39 10.26 15.09 3.55
C ARG A 39 9.08 14.27 4.06
N THR A 40 8.28 14.78 4.99
CA THR A 40 7.12 14.06 5.51
C THR A 40 6.09 13.77 4.42
N LEU A 41 5.79 14.72 3.54
CA LEU A 41 4.86 14.51 2.41
C LEU A 41 5.31 13.37 1.49
N VAL A 42 6.61 13.34 1.14
CA VAL A 42 7.16 12.29 0.29
C VAL A 42 7.20 10.94 1.02
N LEU A 43 7.49 10.94 2.32
CA LEU A 43 7.46 9.70 3.12
C LEU A 43 6.04 9.12 3.20
N GLU A 44 5.01 9.92 3.51
CA GLU A 44 3.61 9.46 3.51
C GLU A 44 3.19 8.91 2.15
N PHE A 45 3.61 9.57 1.07
CA PHE A 45 3.36 9.11 -0.29
C PHE A 45 3.97 7.73 -0.55
N ILE A 46 5.26 7.53 -0.23
CA ILE A 46 5.96 6.26 -0.50
C ILE A 46 5.43 5.15 0.42
N ALA A 47 5.22 5.47 1.70
CA ALA A 47 4.67 4.54 2.69
C ALA A 47 3.30 4.02 2.25
N THR A 48 2.39 4.93 1.88
CA THR A 48 1.05 4.57 1.38
C THR A 48 1.14 3.76 0.09
N ALA A 49 2.04 4.12 -0.82
CA ALA A 49 2.27 3.36 -2.05
C ALA A 49 2.75 1.93 -1.75
N GLU A 50 3.73 1.76 -0.85
CA GLU A 50 4.21 0.43 -0.44
C GLU A 50 3.09 -0.41 0.20
N LEU A 51 2.37 0.17 1.17
CA LEU A 51 1.26 -0.46 1.87
C LEU A 51 0.20 -0.95 0.89
N CYS A 52 -0.31 -0.06 0.02
CA CYS A 52 -1.33 -0.41 -0.96
C CYS A 52 -0.82 -1.44 -1.96
N GLY A 53 0.42 -1.30 -2.45
CA GLY A 53 1.05 -2.26 -3.38
C GLY A 53 1.12 -3.67 -2.80
N ALA A 54 1.59 -3.79 -1.55
CA ALA A 54 1.62 -5.05 -0.83
C ALA A 54 0.21 -5.61 -0.59
N CYS A 55 -0.76 -4.75 -0.23
CA CYS A 55 -2.15 -5.15 -0.02
C CYS A 55 -2.81 -5.74 -1.27
N PHE A 56 -2.52 -5.21 -2.47
CA PHE A 56 -3.07 -5.75 -3.71
C PHE A 56 -2.65 -7.22 -3.95
N GLU A 57 -1.40 -7.57 -3.64
CA GLU A 57 -0.91 -8.95 -3.69
C GLU A 57 -1.42 -9.79 -2.50
N LEU A 58 -1.55 -9.20 -1.30
CA LEU A 58 -2.13 -9.89 -0.16
C LEU A 58 -3.56 -10.39 -0.45
N ILE A 59 -4.38 -9.62 -1.17
CA ILE A 59 -5.72 -10.06 -1.58
C ILE A 59 -5.61 -11.29 -2.51
N ILE A 60 -4.65 -11.31 -3.44
CA ILE A 60 -4.39 -12.49 -4.29
C ILE A 60 -4.05 -13.70 -3.41
N ILE A 61 -3.19 -13.49 -2.41
CA ILE A 61 -2.78 -14.55 -1.50
C ILE A 61 -4.00 -15.07 -0.69
N ALA A 62 -4.86 -14.17 -0.21
CA ALA A 62 -6.06 -14.52 0.53
C ALA A 62 -7.05 -15.34 -0.32
N ASP A 63 -7.32 -14.90 -1.55
CA ASP A 63 -8.27 -15.54 -2.46
C ASP A 63 -7.87 -16.98 -2.83
N ASN A 64 -6.56 -17.25 -2.85
CA ASN A 64 -6.00 -18.48 -3.41
C ASN A 64 -5.44 -19.46 -2.37
N TRP A 65 -4.93 -18.96 -1.23
CA TRP A 65 -4.35 -19.77 -0.13
C TRP A 65 -5.05 -19.54 1.22
N GLY A 66 -6.06 -18.67 1.26
CA GLY A 66 -6.90 -18.45 2.42
C GLY A 66 -6.35 -17.48 3.47
N VAL A 67 -7.19 -17.22 4.47
CA VAL A 67 -6.98 -16.19 5.51
C VAL A 67 -5.71 -16.45 6.34
N TRP A 68 -5.34 -17.71 6.59
CA TRP A 68 -4.13 -18.03 7.35
C TRP A 68 -2.84 -17.56 6.66
N MET A 69 -2.74 -17.73 5.34
CA MET A 69 -1.57 -17.27 4.59
C MET A 69 -1.54 -15.74 4.52
N TYR A 70 -2.69 -15.12 4.29
CA TYR A 70 -2.85 -13.67 4.39
C TYR A 70 -2.37 -13.13 5.75
N ALA A 71 -2.83 -13.74 6.86
CA ALA A 71 -2.47 -13.32 8.21
C ALA A 71 -0.96 -13.44 8.47
N LEU A 72 -0.32 -14.51 7.98
CA LEU A 72 1.13 -14.68 8.09
C LEU A 72 1.89 -13.56 7.36
N TYR A 73 1.54 -13.28 6.11
CA TYR A 73 2.20 -12.22 5.35
C TYR A 73 1.94 -10.85 5.95
N LEU A 74 0.69 -10.56 6.31
CA LEU A 74 0.32 -9.29 6.94
C LEU A 74 1.11 -9.11 8.24
N PHE A 75 1.23 -10.14 9.08
CA PHE A 75 2.02 -10.06 10.31
C PHE A 75 3.50 -9.69 10.05
N LEU A 76 4.14 -10.34 9.07
CA LEU A 76 5.52 -10.02 8.70
C LEU A 76 5.67 -8.60 8.13
N LEU A 77 4.72 -8.18 7.30
CA LEU A 77 4.68 -6.82 6.75
C LEU A 77 4.46 -5.78 7.86
N THR A 78 3.63 -6.08 8.86
CA THR A 78 3.38 -5.17 9.99
C THR A 78 4.65 -4.98 10.81
N ILE A 79 5.42 -6.05 11.04
CA ILE A 79 6.75 -5.95 11.66
C ILE A 79 7.66 -5.07 10.81
N TRP A 80 7.72 -5.31 9.49
CA TRP A 80 8.52 -4.50 8.57
C TRP A 80 8.14 -3.01 8.61
N TRP A 81 6.86 -2.68 8.51
CA TRP A 81 6.39 -1.29 8.53
C TRP A 81 6.69 -0.61 9.87
N SER A 82 6.49 -1.31 10.98
CA SER A 82 6.80 -0.78 12.32
C SER A 82 8.27 -0.42 12.52
N ILE A 83 9.19 -1.12 11.84
CA ILE A 83 10.63 -0.87 11.95
C ILE A 83 11.07 0.26 11.00
N ASN A 84 10.41 0.42 9.85
CA ASN A 84 10.91 1.29 8.78
C ASN A 84 10.16 2.61 8.64
N TRP A 85 8.83 2.65 8.82
CA TRP A 85 8.03 3.81 8.41
C TRP A 85 7.73 4.83 9.52
N ASP A 86 8.01 4.49 10.78
CA ASP A 86 8.07 5.39 11.95
C ASP A 86 6.93 6.42 12.02
N GLU A 87 7.16 7.68 11.60
CA GLU A 87 6.16 8.77 11.65
C GLU A 87 5.18 8.80 10.47
N ALA A 88 5.43 8.06 9.38
CA ALA A 88 4.50 7.99 8.26
C ALA A 88 3.30 7.13 8.66
N SER A 89 2.11 7.74 8.67
CA SER A 89 0.92 7.09 9.17
C SER A 89 0.20 6.24 8.14
N GLU A 90 0.32 6.56 6.85
CA GLU A 90 -0.35 5.86 5.75
C GLU A 90 -1.90 5.87 5.87
N CYS A 91 -2.43 6.71 6.76
CA CYS A 91 -3.79 6.65 7.26
C CYS A 91 -4.38 8.07 7.43
N PRO A 92 -5.32 8.48 6.57
CA PRO A 92 -5.87 9.84 6.61
C PRO A 92 -6.49 10.26 7.94
N TYR A 93 -7.07 9.31 8.68
CA TYR A 93 -7.80 9.59 9.91
C TYR A 93 -6.87 10.02 11.05
N THR A 94 -5.63 9.54 11.11
CA THR A 94 -4.68 9.90 12.18
C THR A 94 -4.28 11.37 12.07
N HIS A 95 -4.13 11.87 10.84
CA HIS A 95 -3.88 13.28 10.58
C HIS A 95 -5.07 14.16 11.00
N MET A 96 -6.29 13.66 10.85
CA MET A 96 -7.49 14.35 11.34
C MET A 96 -7.57 14.34 12.88
N GLU A 97 -7.20 13.22 13.52
CA GLU A 97 -7.09 13.13 14.97
C GLU A 97 -6.09 14.16 15.52
N ASP A 98 -4.90 14.27 14.89
CA ASP A 98 -3.88 15.26 15.23
C ASP A 98 -4.37 16.72 15.13
N VAL A 99 -5.26 17.01 14.17
CA VAL A 99 -5.90 18.32 14.05
C VAL A 99 -6.86 18.56 15.21
N VAL A 100 -7.68 17.56 15.55
CA VAL A 100 -8.66 17.65 16.66
C VAL A 100 -7.95 17.88 17.99
N ILE A 101 -6.83 17.21 18.24
CA ILE A 101 -6.01 17.39 19.46
C ILE A 101 -5.00 18.54 19.37
N HIS A 102 -5.10 19.38 18.33
CA HIS A 102 -4.30 20.60 18.14
C HIS A 102 -2.77 20.35 18.03
N LYS A 103 -2.35 19.15 17.60
CA LYS A 103 -0.95 18.81 17.34
C LYS A 103 -0.47 19.27 15.96
N LYS A 104 -1.36 19.35 14.98
CA LYS A 104 -1.04 19.65 13.57
C LYS A 104 -2.06 20.64 12.98
N PRO A 105 -1.65 21.64 12.18
CA PRO A 105 -2.59 22.52 11.52
C PRO A 105 -3.36 21.79 10.40
N LEU A 106 -4.62 22.16 10.21
CA LEU A 106 -5.52 21.54 9.21
C LEU A 106 -4.93 21.54 7.80
N THR A 107 -4.23 22.61 7.42
CA THR A 107 -3.60 22.73 6.09
C THR A 107 -2.51 21.68 5.85
N VAL A 108 -1.70 21.38 6.87
CA VAL A 108 -0.66 20.36 6.78
C VAL A 108 -1.28 18.96 6.75
N ALA A 109 -2.28 18.70 7.59
CA ALA A 109 -3.03 17.44 7.55
C ALA A 109 -3.65 17.19 6.17
N PHE A 110 -4.27 18.22 5.57
CA PHE A 110 -4.83 18.13 4.23
C PHE A 110 -3.78 17.77 3.17
N LEU A 111 -2.60 18.42 3.21
CA LEU A 111 -1.52 18.12 2.27
C LEU A 111 -0.99 16.69 2.41
N LEU A 112 -0.86 16.18 3.64
CA LEU A 112 -0.44 14.79 3.89
C LEU A 112 -1.47 13.80 3.34
N ILE A 113 -2.76 14.02 3.59
CA ILE A 113 -3.84 13.19 3.04
C ILE A 113 -3.80 13.20 1.50
N CYS A 114 -3.56 14.36 0.88
CA CYS A 114 -3.38 14.42 -0.57
C CYS A 114 -2.17 13.62 -1.05
N ALA A 115 -1.07 13.58 -0.28
CA ALA A 115 0.10 12.77 -0.59
C ALA A 115 -0.20 11.26 -0.49
N GLU A 116 -0.92 10.82 0.55
CA GLU A 116 -1.39 9.44 0.70
C GLU A 116 -2.30 9.03 -0.47
N LEU A 117 -3.29 9.87 -0.83
CA LEU A 117 -4.18 9.62 -1.96
C LEU A 117 -3.41 9.52 -3.29
N ALA A 118 -2.43 10.39 -3.51
CA ALA A 118 -1.57 10.32 -4.68
C ALA A 118 -0.75 9.01 -4.70
N GLY A 119 -0.23 8.57 -3.56
CA GLY A 119 0.49 7.31 -3.40
C GLY A 119 -0.37 6.11 -3.79
N GLY A 120 -1.58 6.04 -3.23
CA GLY A 120 -2.56 4.99 -3.54
C GLY A 120 -2.99 4.94 -5.01
N LEU A 121 -3.18 6.11 -5.65
CA LEU A 121 -3.53 6.18 -7.07
C LEU A 121 -2.38 5.74 -7.99
N ILE A 122 -1.15 6.17 -7.68
CA ILE A 122 0.03 5.87 -8.51
C ILE A 122 0.40 4.39 -8.39
N ILE A 123 0.40 3.83 -7.18
CA ILE A 123 0.76 2.42 -7.00
C ILE A 123 -0.23 1.49 -7.72
N PHE A 124 -1.51 1.86 -7.81
CA PHE A 124 -2.46 1.06 -8.58
C PHE A 124 -2.03 0.90 -10.04
N LYS A 125 -1.52 1.96 -10.68
CA LYS A 125 -0.97 1.88 -12.04
C LYS A 125 0.26 0.98 -12.13
N TYR A 126 1.16 1.06 -11.16
CA TYR A 126 2.31 0.18 -11.07
C TYR A 126 1.89 -1.30 -10.96
N ILE A 127 0.93 -1.62 -10.09
CA ILE A 127 0.40 -2.98 -9.92
C ILE A 127 -0.33 -3.47 -11.18
N GLN A 128 -1.11 -2.61 -11.85
CA GLN A 128 -1.75 -2.95 -13.14
C GLN A 128 -0.71 -3.37 -14.19
N ILE A 129 0.45 -2.69 -14.25
CA ILE A 129 1.55 -3.07 -15.15
C ILE A 129 2.12 -4.43 -14.75
N LEU A 130 2.36 -4.67 -13.46
CA LEU A 130 2.86 -5.95 -12.97
C LEU A 130 1.91 -7.12 -13.29
N TRP A 131 0.61 -6.92 -13.11
CA TRP A 131 -0.41 -7.91 -13.46
C TRP A 131 -0.56 -8.09 -14.98
N ALA A 132 -0.30 -7.06 -15.78
CA ALA A 132 -0.38 -7.15 -17.24
C ALA A 132 0.66 -8.12 -17.83
N PHE A 133 1.78 -8.38 -17.14
CA PHE A 133 2.74 -9.41 -17.54
C PHE A 133 2.23 -10.85 -17.37
N GLN A 134 1.17 -11.06 -16.57
CA GLN A 134 0.50 -12.36 -16.37
C GLN A 134 1.46 -13.53 -16.04
N PHE A 135 2.51 -13.28 -15.26
CA PHE A 135 3.49 -14.32 -14.88
C PHE A 135 2.89 -15.43 -14.00
N ALA A 136 1.82 -15.14 -13.28
CA ALA A 136 1.08 -16.12 -12.48
C ALA A 136 -0.33 -16.33 -13.06
N SER A 137 -0.85 -17.55 -12.92
CA SER A 137 -2.21 -17.89 -13.34
C SER A 137 -3.26 -17.06 -12.58
N THR A 138 -2.93 -16.67 -11.35
CA THR A 138 -3.71 -15.83 -10.44
C THR A 138 -3.78 -14.35 -10.85
N HIS A 139 -2.90 -13.89 -11.74
CA HIS A 139 -2.89 -12.51 -12.26
C HIS A 139 -3.69 -12.34 -13.55
N LYS A 140 -4.16 -13.44 -14.15
CA LYS A 140 -4.88 -13.42 -15.42
C LYS A 140 -6.16 -12.59 -15.30
N ASN A 141 -6.34 -11.64 -16.22
CA ASN A 141 -7.47 -10.70 -16.27
C ASN A 141 -7.61 -9.76 -15.05
N ARG A 142 -6.68 -9.73 -14.09
CA ARG A 142 -6.76 -8.81 -12.94
C ARG A 142 -6.42 -7.36 -13.31
N ALA A 143 -5.51 -7.13 -14.27
CA ALA A 143 -5.08 -5.78 -14.64
C ALA A 143 -6.24 -4.87 -15.13
N TYR A 144 -7.25 -5.47 -15.78
CA TYR A 144 -8.39 -4.76 -16.37
C TYR A 144 -9.73 -5.37 -15.95
N GLY A 145 -9.75 -6.14 -14.85
CA GLY A 145 -10.98 -6.67 -14.29
C GLY A 145 -11.82 -5.57 -13.62
N ASP A 146 -13.11 -5.83 -13.44
CA ASP A 146 -13.98 -4.92 -12.71
C ASP A 146 -13.49 -4.77 -11.26
N CYS A 147 -13.27 -3.53 -10.82
CA CYS A 147 -12.98 -3.24 -9.41
C CYS A 147 -14.26 -3.39 -8.58
N THR A 148 -14.57 -4.62 -8.18
CA THR A 148 -15.62 -4.90 -7.21
C THR A 148 -15.01 -4.98 -5.82
N THR A 149 -15.61 -4.30 -4.84
CA THR A 149 -15.21 -4.45 -3.43
C THR A 149 -15.86 -5.69 -2.83
N ASP A 150 -15.13 -6.46 -2.02
CA ASP A 150 -15.68 -7.63 -1.31
C ASP A 150 -16.80 -7.26 -0.34
N LEU A 151 -16.72 -6.05 0.23
CA LEU A 151 -17.80 -5.48 1.03
C LEU A 151 -18.93 -4.97 0.13
N GLN A 152 -19.81 -5.87 -0.29
CA GLN A 152 -21.05 -5.50 -0.99
C GLN A 152 -22.13 -5.18 0.04
N ALA A 153 -22.37 -3.89 0.29
CA ALA A 153 -23.52 -3.47 1.08
C ALA A 153 -24.80 -3.83 0.29
N ARG A 154 -25.59 -4.78 0.81
CA ARG A 154 -26.86 -5.19 0.20
C ARG A 154 -27.77 -3.96 0.08
N THR A 155 -28.03 -3.48 -1.14
CA THR A 155 -29.13 -2.54 -1.38
C THR A 155 -30.43 -3.30 -1.17
N ASN A 156 -31.02 -3.16 0.01
CA ASN A 156 -32.40 -3.57 0.23
C ASN A 156 -33.27 -2.73 -0.71
N HIS A 157 -33.70 -3.33 -1.81
CA HIS A 157 -34.78 -2.78 -2.64
C HIS A 157 -36.04 -2.75 -1.78
N LEU A 158 -36.40 -1.55 -1.32
CA LEU A 158 -37.78 -1.15 -1.04
C LEU A 158 -38.36 -0.54 -2.31
#